data_AF-A0A2T1EU27-F1
#
_entry.id   AF-A0A2T1EU27-F1
#
_cell.length_a   1.000
_cell.length_b   1.000
_cell.length_c   1.000
_cell.angle_alpha   90.00
_cell.angle_beta   90.00
_cell.angle_gamma   90.00
#
_symmetry.space_group_name_H-M   'P 1'
#
loop_
_entity.id
_entity.type
_entity.pdbx_description
1 polymer ?
#
loop_
_entity_poly.entity_id
_entity_poly.type
_entity_poly.pdbx_seq_one_letter_code
_entity_poly.pdbx_strand_id
1 'polypeptide(L)'
;MQLTYKYRLKPTKAQLTTIVAHLELCRRQYNYRLGERFRWWEATRTPINACPLIVSIVPVEEIYQNIPLTRVQTRDGRKKDESGNPLTKKGDIFSNIEGGYVQWQTIQLADLKNTKKLFPDYKVLDSQVLQDVARQS
;
A
#
# COMPACT_ATOMS: atom_id res chain seq x y z
N MET A 1 17.71 -23.16 -25.67
CA MET A 1 16.67 -24.08 -25.13
C MET A 1 16.55 -23.81 -23.64
N GLN A 2 15.37 -23.45 -23.12
CA GLN A 2 15.15 -23.34 -21.68
C GLN A 2 14.63 -24.67 -21.13
N LEU A 3 15.37 -25.28 -20.20
CA LEU A 3 14.98 -26.51 -19.52
C LEU A 3 13.98 -26.16 -18.41
N THR A 4 12.71 -26.50 -18.60
CA THR A 4 11.69 -26.37 -17.54
C THR A 4 11.73 -27.58 -16.63
N TYR A 5 12.42 -27.47 -15.49
CA TYR A 5 12.45 -28.50 -14.47
C TYR A 5 11.15 -28.49 -13.65
N LYS A 6 10.48 -29.65 -13.55
CA LYS A 6 9.34 -29.85 -12.66
C LYS A 6 9.82 -30.40 -11.32
N TYR A 7 9.95 -29.54 -10.32
CA TYR A 7 10.31 -29.96 -8.97
C TYR A 7 9.06 -30.39 -8.20
N ARG A 8 9.08 -31.59 -7.61
CA ARG A 8 8.10 -32.01 -6.59
C ARG A 8 8.67 -31.72 -5.21
N LEU A 9 8.57 -30.47 -4.76
CA LEU A 9 9.00 -30.06 -3.44
C LEU A 9 7.92 -30.43 -2.41
N LYS A 10 8.25 -31.30 -1.46
CA LYS A 10 7.44 -31.54 -0.27
C LYS A 10 8.05 -30.73 0.87
N PRO A 11 7.39 -29.67 1.38
CA PRO A 11 7.94 -28.88 2.47
C PRO A 11 8.11 -29.73 3.73
N THR A 12 9.19 -29.48 4.47
CA THR A 12 9.41 -30.09 5.78
C THR A 12 8.41 -29.53 6.80
N LYS A 13 8.24 -30.21 7.94
CA LYS A 13 7.33 -29.75 9.01
C LYS A 13 7.66 -28.33 9.48
N ALA A 14 8.95 -28.01 9.63
CA ALA A 14 9.40 -26.67 10.02
C ALA A 14 9.14 -25.61 8.93
N GLN A 15 9.28 -25.96 7.65
CA GLN A 15 8.93 -25.05 6.56
C GLN A 15 7.42 -24.77 6.54
N LEU A 16 6.60 -25.80 6.79
CA LEU A 16 5.14 -25.67 6.83
C LEU A 16 4.70 -24.73 7.95
N THR A 17 5.27 -24.84 9.15
CA THR A 17 4.96 -23.91 10.26
C THR A 17 5.29 -22.46 9.90
N THR A 18 6.42 -22.21 9.24
CA THR A 18 6.80 -20.87 8.80
C THR A 18 5.85 -20.33 7.74
N ILE A 19 5.47 -21.16 6.75
CA ILE A 19 4.53 -20.76 5.71
C ILE A 19 3.16 -20.42 6.31
N VAL A 20 2.65 -21.24 7.23
CA VAL A 20 1.37 -20.99 7.91
C VAL A 20 1.43 -19.68 8.70
N ALA A 21 2.51 -19.43 9.44
CA ALA A 21 2.70 -18.17 10.16
C ALA A 21 2.71 -16.96 9.22
N HIS A 22 3.42 -17.05 8.08
CA HIS A 22 3.43 -16.00 7.06
C HIS A 22 2.06 -15.76 6.45
N LEU A 23 1.31 -16.82 6.11
CA LEU A 23 -0.04 -16.71 5.56
C LEU A 23 -0.99 -16.01 6.54
N GLU A 24 -0.91 -16.34 7.83
CA GLU A 24 -1.74 -15.70 8.85
C GLU A 24 -1.41 -14.20 9.01
N LEU A 25 -0.13 -13.84 9.00
CA LEU A 25 0.29 -12.44 8.99
C LEU A 25 -0.20 -11.70 7.74
N CYS A 26 -0.05 -12.30 6.56
CA CYS A 26 -0.58 -11.74 5.31
C CYS A 26 -2.10 -11.52 5.36
N ARG A 27 -2.86 -12.47 5.92
CA ARG A 27 -4.32 -12.37 6.10
C ARG A 27 -4.68 -11.20 7.02
N ARG A 28 -3.99 -11.05 8.15
CA ARG A 28 -4.19 -9.93 9.08
C ARG A 28 -3.90 -8.59 8.42
N GLN A 29 -2.79 -8.50 7.68
CA GLN A 29 -2.42 -7.29 6.96
C GLN A 29 -3.47 -6.91 5.91
N TYR A 30 -3.96 -7.89 5.16
CA TYR A 30 -5.02 -7.69 4.17
C TYR A 30 -6.31 -7.18 4.83
N ASN A 31 -6.76 -7.84 5.90
CA ASN A 31 -7.97 -7.43 6.63
C ASN A 31 -7.86 -6.02 7.23
N TYR A 32 -6.69 -5.69 7.79
CA TYR A 32 -6.42 -4.35 8.31
C TYR A 32 -6.56 -3.29 7.19
N ARG A 33 -5.94 -3.55 6.03
CA ARG A 33 -6.02 -2.64 4.87
C ARG A 33 -7.43 -2.51 4.31
N LEU A 34 -8.15 -3.62 4.26
CA LEU A 34 -9.54 -3.64 3.81
C LEU A 34 -10.43 -2.80 4.75
N GLY A 35 -10.21 -2.90 6.07
CA GLY A 35 -10.92 -2.08 7.07
C GLY A 35 -10.70 -0.58 6.88
N GLU A 36 -9.46 -0.14 6.64
CA GLU A 36 -9.15 1.28 6.39
C GLU A 36 -9.87 1.82 5.15
N ARG A 37 -10.04 1.01 4.10
CA ARG A 37 -10.82 1.41 2.92
C ARG A 37 -12.31 1.47 3.18
N PHE A 38 -12.85 0.53 3.96
CA PHE A 38 -14.26 0.59 4.33
C PHE A 38 -14.55 1.81 5.18
N ARG A 39 -13.69 2.13 6.16
CA ARG A 39 -13.77 3.37 6.93
C ARG A 39 -13.75 4.61 6.04
N TRP A 40 -12.84 4.63 5.06
CA TRP A 40 -12.80 5.71 4.07
C TRP A 40 -14.09 5.82 3.26
N TRP A 41 -14.58 4.69 2.73
CA TRP A 41 -15.82 4.63 1.96
C TRP A 41 -17.02 5.10 2.78
N GLU A 42 -17.12 4.68 4.04
CA GLU A 42 -18.18 5.09 4.96
C GLU A 42 -18.11 6.58 5.28
N ALA A 43 -16.92 7.14 5.44
CA ALA A 43 -16.71 8.56 5.70
C ALA A 43 -16.98 9.45 4.47
N THR A 44 -16.82 8.93 3.26
CA THR A 44 -16.93 9.71 2.01
C THR A 44 -18.23 9.47 1.24
N ARG A 45 -18.98 8.40 1.53
CA ARG A 45 -20.24 8.12 0.84
C ARG A 45 -21.34 9.12 1.19
N THR A 46 -22.19 9.38 0.20
CA THR A 46 -23.46 10.09 0.39
C THR A 46 -24.61 9.09 0.41
N PRO A 47 -25.67 9.34 1.20
CA PRO A 47 -26.87 8.51 1.11
C PRO A 47 -27.46 8.57 -0.31
N ILE A 48 -28.03 7.45 -0.78
CA ILE A 48 -28.56 7.29 -2.16
C ILE A 48 -29.64 8.34 -2.47
N ASN A 49 -30.33 8.83 -1.44
CA ASN A 49 -31.42 9.81 -1.55
C ASN A 49 -30.93 11.27 -1.49
N ALA A 50 -29.63 11.53 -1.57
CA ALA A 50 -29.06 12.87 -1.58
C ALA A 50 -28.21 13.10 -2.83
N CYS A 51 -28.08 14.36 -3.27
CA CYS A 51 -27.16 14.71 -4.33
C CYS A 51 -25.74 14.24 -3.99
N PRO A 52 -24.97 13.73 -4.98
CA PRO A 52 -23.55 13.45 -4.78
C PRO A 52 -22.88 14.73 -4.31
N LEU A 53 -22.25 14.67 -3.16
CA LEU A 53 -21.59 15.83 -2.60
C LEU A 53 -20.36 16.14 -3.43
N ILE A 54 -20.14 17.43 -3.68
CA ILE A 54 -18.93 17.93 -4.32
C ILE A 54 -17.71 17.73 -3.38
N VAL A 55 -17.95 17.51 -2.09
CA VAL A 55 -16.92 17.33 -1.04
C VAL A 55 -17.37 16.36 0.05
N SER A 56 -16.42 15.67 0.69
CA SER A 56 -16.64 14.77 1.84
C SER A 56 -17.41 15.45 2.99
N ILE A 57 -18.35 14.72 3.63
CA ILE A 57 -19.06 15.16 4.85
C ILE A 57 -18.14 15.18 6.07
N VAL A 58 -17.24 14.21 6.16
CA VAL A 58 -16.26 14.15 7.25
C VAL A 58 -15.07 15.05 6.88
N PRO A 59 -14.54 15.85 7.82
CA PRO A 59 -13.34 16.63 7.57
C PRO A 59 -12.20 15.72 7.11
N VAL A 60 -11.60 16.06 5.97
CA VAL A 60 -10.47 15.32 5.39
C VAL A 60 -9.33 15.16 6.40
N GLU A 61 -9.16 16.13 7.29
CA GLU A 61 -8.17 16.11 8.37
C GLU A 61 -8.37 14.97 9.38
N GLU A 62 -9.61 14.56 9.66
CA GLU A 62 -9.92 13.48 10.60
C GLU A 62 -9.70 12.10 9.99
N ILE A 63 -10.00 11.95 8.69
CA ILE A 63 -9.84 10.68 7.95
C ILE A 63 -8.34 10.38 7.72
N TYR A 64 -7.51 11.42 7.59
CA TYR A 64 -6.12 11.31 7.14
C TYR A 64 -5.09 11.82 8.15
N GLN A 65 -5.40 11.83 9.46
CA GLN A 65 -4.45 12.29 10.49
C GLN A 65 -3.04 11.67 10.37
N ASN A 66 -2.95 10.43 9.86
CA ASN A 66 -1.69 9.70 9.71
C ASN A 66 -1.07 9.78 8.30
N ILE A 67 -1.73 10.41 7.32
CA ILE A 67 -1.29 10.47 5.93
C ILE A 67 -0.87 11.92 5.62
N PRO A 68 0.41 12.16 5.28
CA PRO A 68 0.85 13.50 4.93
C PRO A 68 0.19 13.95 3.62
N LEU A 69 -0.27 15.20 3.55
CA LEU A 69 -0.89 15.82 2.37
C LEU A 69 0.01 15.77 1.14
N THR A 70 1.32 15.93 1.36
CA THR A 70 2.33 15.94 0.31
C THR A 70 3.45 14.95 0.63
N ARG A 71 4.16 14.51 -0.41
CA ARG A 71 5.37 13.70 -0.27
C ARG A 71 6.51 14.29 -1.08
N VAL A 72 7.71 14.17 -0.54
CA VAL A 72 8.95 14.62 -1.20
C VAL A 72 9.64 13.41 -1.84
N GLN A 73 10.02 13.51 -3.11
CA GLN A 73 10.84 12.51 -3.76
C GLN A 73 12.22 12.45 -3.10
N THR A 74 12.60 11.26 -2.62
CA THR A 74 13.90 11.05 -1.98
C THR A 74 15.01 10.75 -2.98
N ARG A 75 14.66 10.34 -4.21
CA ARG A 75 15.58 9.88 -5.25
C ARG A 75 15.11 10.34 -6.62
N ASP A 76 16.03 10.40 -7.56
CA ASP A 76 15.70 10.68 -8.96
C ASP A 76 14.89 9.54 -9.59
N GLY A 77 13.97 9.93 -10.46
CA GLY A 77 13.10 9.02 -11.17
C GLY A 77 13.86 8.11 -12.13
N ARG A 78 13.40 6.86 -12.23
CA ARG A 78 13.94 5.90 -13.21
C ARG A 78 13.57 6.26 -14.65
N LYS A 79 12.44 6.93 -14.87
CA LYS A 79 12.01 7.38 -16.20
C LYS A 79 12.80 8.63 -16.60
N LYS A 80 13.28 8.62 -17.83
CA LYS A 80 14.04 9.72 -18.43
C LYS A 80 13.24 10.33 -19.59
N ASP A 81 13.44 11.61 -19.84
CA ASP A 81 12.97 12.28 -21.04
C ASP A 81 13.82 11.88 -22.26
N GLU A 82 13.43 12.38 -23.44
CA GLU A 82 14.15 12.15 -24.70
C GLU A 82 15.59 12.71 -24.67
N SER A 83 15.88 13.64 -23.76
CA SER A 83 17.20 14.25 -23.54
C SER A 83 18.05 13.51 -22.49
N GLY A 84 17.53 12.42 -21.90
CA GLY A 84 18.22 11.61 -20.90
C GLY A 84 18.18 12.13 -19.46
N ASN A 85 17.47 13.21 -19.18
CA ASN A 85 17.27 13.75 -17.84
C ASN A 85 16.17 12.97 -17.10
N PRO A 86 16.28 12.78 -15.77
CA PRO A 86 15.21 12.20 -14.97
C PRO A 86 13.94 13.05 -15.02
N LEU A 87 12.80 12.41 -15.32
CA LEU A 87 11.49 13.06 -15.40
C LEU A 87 10.98 13.56 -14.04
N THR A 88 11.48 12.96 -12.96
CA THR A 88 11.25 13.39 -11.58
C THR A 88 12.60 13.48 -10.89
N LYS A 89 12.82 14.54 -10.13
CA LYS A 89 14.07 14.82 -9.44
C LYS A 89 13.90 14.67 -7.94
N LYS A 90 15.01 14.39 -7.26
CA LYS A 90 15.05 14.43 -5.80
C LYS A 90 14.68 15.83 -5.31
N GLY A 91 13.72 15.91 -4.40
CA GLY A 91 13.19 17.16 -3.86
C GLY A 91 11.85 17.61 -4.42
N ASP A 92 11.39 17.00 -5.52
CA ASP A 92 10.07 17.30 -6.09
C ASP A 92 8.95 16.93 -5.10
N ILE A 93 7.96 17.82 -4.98
CA ILE A 93 6.81 17.66 -4.08
C ILE A 93 5.62 17.16 -4.88
N PHE A 94 5.05 16.03 -4.48
CA PHE A 94 3.83 15.47 -5.05
C PHE A 94 2.69 15.56 -4.04
N SER A 95 1.50 15.93 -4.52
CA SER A 95 0.29 15.81 -3.70
C SER A 95 -0.08 14.34 -3.55
N ASN A 96 -0.44 13.92 -2.33
CA ASN A 96 -1.01 12.60 -2.07
C ASN A 96 -2.54 12.57 -2.23
N ILE A 97 -3.14 13.76 -2.34
CA ILE A 97 -4.58 13.97 -2.55
C ILE A 97 -4.77 14.73 -3.85
N GLU A 98 -5.50 14.14 -4.80
CA GLU A 98 -5.84 14.77 -6.07
C GLU A 98 -7.37 14.82 -6.21
N GLY A 99 -7.93 16.01 -6.40
CA GLY A 99 -9.38 16.19 -6.58
C GLY A 99 -10.23 15.72 -5.39
N GLY A 100 -9.70 15.76 -4.16
CA GLY A 100 -10.38 15.24 -2.97
C GLY A 100 -10.25 13.73 -2.76
N TYR A 101 -9.64 13.02 -3.69
CA TYR A 101 -9.39 11.58 -3.60
C TYR A 101 -7.93 11.29 -3.25
N VAL A 102 -7.75 10.27 -2.43
CA VAL A 102 -6.44 9.82 -2.00
C VAL A 102 -5.83 8.88 -3.02
N GLN A 103 -4.57 9.14 -3.38
CA GLN A 103 -3.77 8.27 -4.24
C GLN A 103 -3.30 7.03 -3.44
N TRP A 104 -4.23 6.08 -3.24
CA TRP A 104 -4.05 4.92 -2.36
C TRP A 104 -2.86 4.04 -2.72
N GLN A 105 -2.59 3.85 -4.02
CA GLN A 105 -1.47 3.02 -4.49
C GLN A 105 -0.11 3.53 -3.95
N THR A 106 0.07 4.85 -3.91
CA THR A 106 1.28 5.50 -3.40
C THR A 106 1.38 5.49 -1.88
N ILE A 107 0.26 5.66 -1.18
CA ILE A 107 0.24 5.68 0.28
C ILE A 107 0.45 4.30 0.87
N GLN A 108 -0.14 3.26 0.27
CA GLN A 108 0.01 1.88 0.74
C GLN A 108 1.46 1.40 0.71
N LEU A 109 2.22 1.79 -0.32
CA LEU A 109 3.66 1.51 -0.41
C LEU A 109 4.48 2.22 0.67
N ALA A 110 4.16 3.48 0.98
CA ALA A 110 4.85 4.24 2.02
C ALA A 110 4.50 3.73 3.43
N ASP A 111 3.25 3.32 3.63
CA ASP A 111 2.70 2.92 4.92
C ASP A 111 3.22 1.54 5.38
N LEU A 112 3.93 0.81 4.51
CA LEU A 112 4.67 -0.40 4.89
C LEU A 112 5.66 -0.18 6.04
N LYS A 113 6.26 1.02 6.09
CA LYS A 113 7.21 1.37 7.17
C LYS A 113 6.48 1.58 8.50
N ASN A 114 5.29 2.19 8.45
CA ASN A 114 4.45 2.39 9.62
C ASN A 114 3.86 1.08 10.12
N THR A 115 3.41 0.19 9.24
CA THR A 115 2.87 -1.11 9.65
C THR A 115 3.92 -1.95 10.35
N LYS A 116 5.18 -1.96 9.88
CA LYS A 116 6.30 -2.62 10.59
C LYS A 116 6.67 -1.98 11.94
N LYS A 117 6.30 -0.71 12.15
CA LYS A 117 6.47 -0.02 13.43
C LYS A 117 5.33 -0.36 14.41
N LEU A 118 4.09 -0.34 13.93
CA LEU A 118 2.89 -0.65 14.70
C LEU A 118 2.82 -2.15 15.07
N PHE A 119 3.26 -2.99 14.15
CA PHE A 119 3.20 -4.43 14.27
C PHE A 119 4.60 -5.02 14.04
N PRO A 120 5.40 -5.23 15.10
CA PRO A 120 6.77 -5.68 14.97
C PRO A 120 6.89 -7.10 14.37
N ASP A 121 5.84 -7.93 14.50
CA ASP A 121 5.81 -9.30 13.99
C ASP A 121 6.03 -9.39 12.46
N TYR A 122 5.66 -8.33 11.71
CA TYR A 122 5.89 -8.26 10.26
C TYR A 122 7.35 -8.04 9.87
N LYS A 123 8.26 -7.85 10.83
CA LYS A 123 9.71 -7.84 10.55
C LYS A 123 10.23 -9.21 10.15
N VAL A 124 9.55 -10.28 10.56
CA VAL A 124 9.90 -11.67 10.24
C VAL A 124 9.54 -12.03 8.79
N LEU A 125 8.52 -11.37 8.24
CA LEU A 125 8.08 -11.57 6.86
C LEU A 125 9.07 -10.99 5.85
N ASP A 126 9.27 -11.74 4.76
CA ASP A 126 10.04 -11.25 3.62
C ASP A 126 9.38 -9.99 3.04
N SER A 127 10.21 -9.00 2.74
CA SER A 127 9.76 -7.70 2.24
C SER A 127 8.99 -7.80 0.92
N GLN A 128 9.35 -8.76 0.07
CA GLN A 128 8.72 -8.97 -1.23
C GLN A 128 7.28 -9.49 -1.05
N VAL A 129 7.08 -10.46 -0.16
CA VAL A 129 5.76 -11.03 0.14
C VAL A 129 4.82 -9.94 0.64
N LEU A 130 5.29 -9.07 1.54
CA LEU A 130 4.48 -7.99 2.08
C LEU A 130 4.14 -6.92 1.01
N GLN A 131 5.06 -6.66 0.08
CA GLN A 131 4.80 -5.79 -1.07
C GLN A 131 3.81 -6.39 -2.06
N ASP A 132 3.81 -7.70 -2.24
CA ASP A 132 2.85 -8.38 -3.13
C ASP A 132 1.44 -8.34 -2.55
N VAL A 133 1.27 -8.55 -1.24
CA VAL A 133 -0.03 -8.40 -0.57
C VAL A 133 -0.54 -6.96 -0.68
N ALA A 134 0.33 -5.97 -0.48
CA ALA A 134 -0.04 -4.56 -0.60
C ALA A 134 -0.38 -4.12 -2.02
N ARG A 135 0.13 -4.81 -3.05
CA ARG A 135 -0.17 -4.54 -4.46
C ARG A 135 -1.47 -5.18 -4.95
N GLN A 136 -1.88 -6.30 -4.35
CA GLN A 136 -3.10 -7.01 -4.73
C GLN A 136 -4.35 -6.46 -4.06
N SER A 137 -4.20 -5.86 -2.88
CA SER A 137 -5.26 -5.06 -2.28
C SER A 137 -5.44 -3.82 -3.13
#